data_AF-A0A321LLH1-F1
#
_entry.id   AF-A0A321LLH1-F1
#
_cell.length_a   1.000
_cell.length_b   1.000
_cell.length_c   1.000
_cell.angle_alpha   90.00
_cell.angle_beta   90.00
_cell.angle_gamma   90.00
#
_symmetry.space_group_name_H-M   'P 1'
#
loop_
_entity.id
_entity.type
_entity.pdbx_description
1 polymer ?
#
loop_
_entity_poly.entity_id
_entity_poly.type
_entity_poly.pdbx_seq_one_letter_code
_entity_poly.pdbx_strand_id
1 'polypeptide(L)'
;MQLSRGTITPHRLFTVKDLALGNPEPHVDRVIKEFLAIGDAVAARWIQMPNAILLFQMAPEDPASGAIYVYDRLHQEFYLLSFEGAEDNLTLDDFCHLLTEYNLLRYAEQPALLHVPLQTTGSA
;
A
#
# COMPACT_ATOMS: atom_id res chain seq x y z
N MET A 1 7.40 9.49 -21.25
CA MET A 1 8.39 8.64 -20.56
C MET A 1 7.73 7.31 -20.30
N GLN A 2 8.41 6.20 -20.60
CA GLN A 2 7.94 4.85 -20.27
C GLN A 2 8.28 4.61 -18.80
N LEU A 3 7.30 4.26 -17.96
CA LEU A 3 7.53 3.91 -16.57
C LEU A 3 8.16 2.51 -16.47
N SER A 4 9.06 2.31 -15.51
CA SER A 4 9.91 1.12 -15.38
C SER A 4 9.14 -0.18 -15.14
N ARG A 5 7.95 -0.10 -14.55
CA ARG A 5 7.07 -1.24 -14.22
C ARG A 5 5.64 -1.06 -14.76
N GLY A 6 5.49 -0.32 -15.86
CA GLY A 6 4.18 -0.06 -16.47
C GLY A 6 3.24 0.75 -15.57
N THR A 7 1.93 0.55 -15.70
CA THR A 7 0.90 1.25 -14.90
C THR A 7 0.83 0.74 -13.46
N ILE A 8 0.49 1.63 -12.53
CA ILE A 8 0.22 1.29 -11.14
C ILE A 8 -1.28 1.26 -10.88
N THR A 9 -1.76 0.19 -10.22
CA THR A 9 -3.18 -0.01 -9.87
C THR A 9 -3.32 -0.26 -8.37
N PRO A 10 -4.13 0.54 -7.66
CA PRO A 10 -4.49 0.27 -6.27
C PRO A 10 -5.49 -0.89 -6.18
N HIS A 11 -5.16 -1.90 -5.38
CA HIS A 11 -6.05 -3.02 -5.07
C HIS A 11 -6.46 -2.96 -3.60
N ARG A 12 -7.75 -2.76 -3.34
CA ARG A 12 -8.31 -2.79 -1.98
C ARG A 12 -8.20 -4.20 -1.42
N LEU A 13 -7.63 -4.33 -0.22
CA LEU A 13 -7.45 -5.60 0.46
C LEU A 13 -8.58 -5.83 1.47
N PHE A 14 -8.61 -5.03 2.54
CA PHE A 14 -9.56 -5.14 3.63
C PHE A 14 -9.62 -3.86 4.45
N THR A 15 -10.59 -3.79 5.35
CA THR A 15 -10.80 -2.69 6.30
C THR A 15 -10.26 -3.03 7.69
N VAL A 16 -10.04 -2.02 8.53
CA VAL A 16 -9.68 -2.22 9.95
C VAL A 16 -10.72 -3.02 10.72
N LYS A 17 -12.00 -2.92 10.34
CA LYS A 17 -13.08 -3.70 10.95
C LYS A 17 -12.92 -5.19 10.70
N ASP A 18 -12.39 -5.57 9.53
CA ASP A 18 -12.12 -6.96 9.19
C ASP A 18 -11.00 -7.55 10.06
N LEU A 19 -10.13 -6.71 10.62
CA LEU A 19 -9.12 -7.08 11.61
C LEU A 19 -9.65 -7.13 13.05
N ALA A 20 -10.96 -6.91 13.26
CA ALA A 20 -11.59 -6.77 14.58
C ALA A 20 -10.91 -5.73 15.48
N LEU A 21 -10.23 -4.75 14.87
CA LEU A 21 -9.66 -3.63 15.58
C LEU A 21 -10.74 -2.59 15.81
N GLY A 22 -10.79 -2.04 17.04
CA GLY A 22 -11.69 -0.94 17.40
C GLY A 22 -11.31 0.36 16.68
N ASN A 23 -11.66 1.52 17.24
CA ASN A 23 -11.25 2.80 16.66
C ASN A 23 -9.71 2.85 16.52
N PRO A 24 -9.17 2.95 15.30
CA PRO A 24 -7.74 2.91 15.07
C PRO A 24 -7.04 4.20 15.49
N GLU A 25 -7.74 5.33 15.58
CA GLU A 25 -7.16 6.60 15.99
C GLU A 25 -7.31 6.83 17.51
N PRO A 26 -6.29 7.38 18.18
CA PRO A 26 -5.01 7.88 17.66
C PRO A 26 -3.91 6.81 17.50
N HIS A 27 -4.24 5.53 17.68
CA HIS A 27 -3.28 4.42 17.81
C HIS A 27 -3.02 3.67 16.49
N VAL A 28 -2.74 4.40 15.42
CA VAL A 28 -2.54 3.81 14.09
C VAL A 28 -1.41 2.78 14.05
N ASP A 29 -0.41 2.93 14.92
CA ASP A 29 0.71 1.99 15.00
C ASP A 29 0.27 0.57 15.32
N ARG A 30 -0.81 0.41 16.10
CA ARG A 30 -1.41 -0.90 16.37
C ARG A 30 -1.96 -1.50 15.09
N VAL A 31 -2.67 -0.71 14.28
CA VAL A 31 -3.23 -1.20 13.02
C VAL A 31 -2.13 -1.68 12.08
N ILE A 32 -1.06 -0.89 11.93
CA ILE A 32 0.07 -1.27 11.07
C ILE A 32 0.77 -2.52 11.61
N LYS A 33 0.95 -2.64 12.93
CA LYS A 33 1.55 -3.83 13.54
C LYS A 33 0.74 -5.10 13.27
N GLU A 34 -0.58 -5.04 13.44
CA GLU A 34 -1.45 -6.18 13.20
C GLU A 34 -1.49 -6.53 11.71
N PHE A 35 -1.50 -5.53 10.83
CA PHE A 35 -1.35 -5.73 9.39
C PHE A 35 -0.06 -6.48 9.03
N LEU A 36 1.08 -6.04 9.56
CA LEU A 36 2.37 -6.70 9.33
C LEU A 36 2.41 -8.13 9.90
N ALA A 37 1.74 -8.37 11.02
CA ALA A 37 1.68 -9.69 11.66
C ALA A 37 0.90 -10.72 10.82
N ILE A 38 -0.08 -10.31 10.01
CA ILE A 38 -0.84 -11.22 9.12
C ILE A 38 0.07 -11.87 8.08
N GLY A 39 1.08 -11.12 7.60
CA GLY A 39 2.03 -11.58 6.59
C GLY A 39 3.41 -11.95 7.13
N ASP A 40 3.56 -12.13 8.44
CA ASP A 40 4.86 -12.37 9.11
C ASP A 40 5.97 -11.40 8.66
N ALA A 41 5.62 -10.13 8.43
CA ALA A 41 6.48 -9.18 7.73
C ALA A 41 6.93 -8.01 8.60
N VAL A 42 7.83 -7.20 8.05
CA VAL A 42 8.33 -5.97 8.66
C VAL A 42 8.14 -4.77 7.74
N ALA A 43 7.89 -3.59 8.30
CA ALA A 43 7.91 -2.34 7.55
C ALA A 43 9.35 -1.82 7.42
N ALA A 44 9.95 -1.99 6.25
CA ALA A 44 11.28 -1.46 5.95
C ALA A 44 11.25 0.06 5.65
N ARG A 45 10.12 0.59 5.18
CA ARG A 45 9.82 2.03 5.17
C ARG A 45 8.40 2.29 5.62
N TRP A 46 8.26 3.40 6.34
CA TRP A 46 7.00 3.90 6.85
C TRP A 46 6.98 5.41 6.70
N ILE A 47 6.06 5.92 5.87
CA ILE A 47 5.87 7.35 5.66
C ILE A 47 4.47 7.72 6.12
N GLN A 48 4.40 8.54 7.17
CA GLN A 48 3.14 9.03 7.73
C GLN A 48 2.74 10.35 7.07
N MET A 49 1.53 10.38 6.52
CA MET A 49 0.85 11.60 6.06
C MET A 49 -0.44 11.81 6.87
N PRO A 50 -1.02 13.03 6.85
CA PRO A 50 -2.25 13.31 7.59
C PRO A 50 -3.43 12.41 7.21
N ASN A 51 -3.56 12.05 5.93
CA ASN A 51 -4.72 11.31 5.42
C ASN A 51 -4.46 9.81 5.25
N ALA A 52 -3.20 9.39 5.13
CA ALA A 52 -2.85 8.00 4.87
C ALA A 52 -1.41 7.68 5.30
N ILE A 53 -1.07 6.40 5.29
CA ILE A 53 0.29 5.91 5.53
C ILE A 53 0.74 5.11 4.32
N LEU A 54 1.90 5.44 3.76
CA LEU A 54 2.57 4.63 2.75
C LEU A 54 3.58 3.71 3.45
N LEU A 55 3.50 2.42 3.14
CA LEU A 55 4.32 1.37 3.73
C LEU A 55 5.06 0.62 2.64
N PHE A 56 6.32 0.33 2.89
CA PHE A 56 7.06 -0.71 2.19
C PHE A 56 7.28 -1.86 3.17
N GLN A 57 6.62 -2.97 2.91
CA GLN A 57 6.67 -4.20 3.70
C GLN A 57 7.56 -5.22 3.00
N MET A 58 8.30 -6.03 3.75
CA MET A 58 9.06 -7.17 3.25
C MET A 58 9.12 -8.29 4.30
N ALA A 59 9.39 -9.53 3.88
CA ALA A 59 9.68 -10.63 4.79
C ALA A 59 11.06 -10.39 5.42
N PRO A 60 11.22 -10.54 6.75
CA PRO A 60 12.52 -10.34 7.40
C PRO A 60 13.62 -11.29 6.89
N GLU A 61 13.26 -12.47 6.42
CA GLU A 61 14.17 -13.47 5.83
C GLU A 61 14.47 -13.27 4.35
N ASP A 62 13.65 -12.48 3.63
CA ASP A 62 13.82 -12.19 2.21
C ASP A 62 13.63 -10.69 1.90
N PRO A 63 14.73 -9.90 1.91
CA PRO A 63 14.70 -8.48 1.60
C PRO A 63 14.26 -8.13 0.17
N ALA A 64 14.15 -9.13 -0.73
CA ALA A 64 13.68 -8.93 -2.09
C ALA A 64 12.17 -9.22 -2.24
N SER A 65 11.47 -9.68 -1.21
CA SER A 65 10.05 -10.04 -1.26
C SER A 65 9.09 -8.85 -1.10
N GLY A 66 9.58 -7.62 -1.29
CA GLY A 66 8.89 -6.44 -0.84
C GLY A 66 7.66 -6.06 -1.66
N ALA A 67 6.69 -5.44 -0.99
CA ALA A 67 5.46 -4.92 -1.57
C ALA A 67 5.09 -3.55 -0.95
N ILE A 68 4.36 -2.74 -1.71
CA ILE A 68 4.00 -1.36 -1.34
C ILE A 68 2.52 -1.30 -0.99
N TYR A 69 2.22 -0.80 0.21
CA TYR A 69 0.86 -0.68 0.70
C TYR A 69 0.52 0.76 1.09
N VAL A 70 -0.76 1.10 0.99
CA VAL A 70 -1.31 2.35 1.51
C VAL A 70 -2.42 2.04 2.49
N TYR A 71 -2.33 2.60 3.69
CA TYR A 71 -3.43 2.61 4.64
C TYR A 71 -4.14 3.97 4.57
N ASP A 72 -5.39 3.99 4.09
CA ASP A 72 -6.23 5.18 4.08
C ASP A 72 -6.87 5.36 5.47
N ARG A 73 -6.53 6.45 6.17
CA ARG A 73 -7.05 6.74 7.51
C ARG A 73 -8.52 7.17 7.48
N LEU A 74 -8.97 7.79 6.39
CA LEU A 74 -10.34 8.31 6.26
C LEU A 74 -11.34 7.18 6.17
N HIS A 75 -11.03 6.16 5.37
CA HIS A 75 -11.89 5.01 5.14
C HIS A 75 -11.49 3.77 5.97
N GLN A 76 -10.31 3.82 6.61
CA GLN A 76 -9.75 2.74 7.42
C GLN A 76 -9.55 1.47 6.58
N GLU A 77 -8.93 1.62 5.42
CA GLU A 77 -8.77 0.55 4.43
C GLU A 77 -7.31 0.39 4.00
N PHE A 78 -6.91 -0.85 3.73
CA PHE A 78 -5.61 -1.19 3.18
C PHE A 78 -5.69 -1.41 1.68
N TYR A 79 -4.70 -0.88 0.97
CA TYR A 79 -4.51 -1.04 -0.45
C TYR A 79 -3.11 -1.60 -0.75
N LEU A 80 -3.02 -2.56 -1.66
CA LEU A 80 -1.78 -2.92 -2.35
C LEU A 80 -1.62 -2.01 -3.56
N LEU A 81 -0.45 -1.43 -3.76
CA LEU A 81 -0.10 -0.76 -5.01
C LEU A 81 0.59 -1.77 -5.93
N SER A 82 -0.17 -2.34 -6.86
CA SER A 82 0.34 -3.29 -7.85
C SER A 82 0.85 -2.56 -9.11
N PHE A 83 1.90 -3.10 -9.72
CA PHE A 83 2.45 -2.63 -10.99
C PHE A 83 2.13 -3.66 -12.10
N GLU A 84 2.15 -3.25 -13.36
CA GLU A 84 2.03 -4.18 -14.49
C GLU A 84 3.24 -5.13 -14.54
N GLY A 85 3.10 -6.34 -13.98
CA GLY A 85 4.16 -7.35 -13.92
C GLY A 85 4.12 -8.20 -12.64
N ALA A 86 5.27 -8.76 -12.24
CA ALA A 86 5.36 -9.48 -10.96
C ALA A 86 5.23 -8.49 -9.80
N GLU A 87 4.22 -8.71 -8.96
CA GLU A 87 3.76 -7.77 -7.92
C GLU A 87 4.68 -7.75 -6.67
N ASP A 88 5.44 -8.83 -6.44
CA ASP A 88 5.95 -9.19 -5.09
C ASP A 88 7.47 -9.47 -5.05
N ASN A 89 8.30 -8.68 -5.73
CA ASN A 89 9.76 -8.85 -5.71
C ASN A 89 10.51 -7.50 -5.66
N LEU A 90 10.09 -6.60 -4.78
CA LEU A 90 10.74 -5.30 -4.63
C LEU A 90 11.79 -5.34 -3.51
N THR A 91 12.95 -4.76 -3.80
CA THR A 91 13.91 -4.42 -2.76
C THR A 91 13.63 -3.02 -2.18
N LEU A 92 14.28 -2.68 -1.07
CA LEU A 92 14.23 -1.33 -0.53
C LEU A 92 14.80 -0.26 -1.50
N ASP A 93 15.78 -0.63 -2.32
CA ASP A 93 16.33 0.27 -3.33
C ASP A 93 15.32 0.49 -4.47
N ASP A 94 14.66 -0.58 -4.94
CA ASP A 94 13.53 -0.45 -5.88
C ASP A 94 12.47 0.51 -5.35
N PHE A 95 12.08 0.36 -4.07
CA PHE A 95 11.12 1.26 -3.44
C PHE A 95 11.56 2.72 -3.53
N CYS A 96 12.82 3.04 -3.23
CA CYS A 96 13.32 4.42 -3.28
C CYS A 96 13.23 5.01 -4.71
N HIS A 97 13.54 4.19 -5.72
CA HIS A 97 13.39 4.59 -7.12
C HIS A 97 11.92 4.81 -7.51
N LEU A 98 11.06 3.83 -7.21
CA LEU A 98 9.63 3.86 -7.53
C LEU A 98 8.89 4.99 -6.82
N LEU A 99 9.27 5.30 -5.57
CA LEU A 99 8.73 6.42 -4.79
C LEU A 99 8.80 7.73 -5.59
N THR A 100 9.91 7.96 -6.28
CA THR A 100 10.14 9.15 -7.10
C THR A 100 9.51 9.01 -8.48
N GLU A 101 9.77 7.90 -9.17
CA GLU A 101 9.33 7.71 -10.56
C GLU A 101 7.80 7.74 -10.72
N TYR A 102 7.10 7.09 -9.79
CA TYR A 102 5.63 7.00 -9.79
C TYR A 102 4.97 8.07 -8.92
N ASN A 103 5.77 8.91 -8.25
CA ASN A 103 5.31 9.88 -7.27
C ASN A 103 4.38 9.24 -6.22
N LEU A 104 4.80 8.14 -5.59
CA LEU A 104 3.92 7.31 -4.75
C LEU A 104 3.32 8.07 -3.56
N LEU A 105 3.99 9.13 -3.10
CA LEU A 105 3.48 10.01 -2.04
C LEU A 105 2.12 10.61 -2.38
N ARG A 106 1.80 10.80 -3.67
CA ARG A 106 0.49 11.33 -4.11
C ARG A 106 -0.69 10.51 -3.59
N TYR A 107 -0.53 9.20 -3.41
CA TYR A 107 -1.58 8.32 -2.90
C TYR A 107 -1.78 8.48 -1.40
N ALA A 108 -0.72 8.83 -0.67
CA ALA A 108 -0.79 9.12 0.76
C ALA A 108 -1.30 10.56 1.03
N GLU A 109 -1.01 11.49 0.13
CA GLU A 109 -1.50 12.88 0.17
C GLU A 109 -2.99 12.96 -0.20
N GLN A 110 -3.38 12.26 -1.27
CA GLN A 110 -4.74 12.24 -1.82
C GLN A 110 -5.28 10.80 -1.94
N PRO A 111 -5.75 10.18 -0.84
CA PRO A 111 -6.24 8.79 -0.84
C PRO A 111 -7.43 8.53 -1.76
N ALA A 112 -8.17 9.57 -2.17
CA ALA A 112 -9.22 9.45 -3.18
C ALA A 112 -8.74 8.83 -4.51
N LEU A 113 -7.43 8.91 -4.81
CA LEU A 113 -6.83 8.26 -5.98
C LEU A 113 -6.78 6.72 -5.88
N LEU A 114 -6.89 6.17 -4.66
CA LEU A 114 -6.96 4.72 -4.41
C LEU A 114 -8.33 4.16 -4.82
N HIS A 115 -9.35 5.02 -4.82
CA HIS A 115 -10.73 4.66 -5.06
C HIS A 115 -11.02 4.74 -6.56
N VAL A 116 -10.38 3.86 -7.33
CA VAL A 116 -10.75 3.72 -8.74
C VAL A 116 -12.15 3.10 -8.79
N PRO A 117 -13.14 3.76 -9.42
CA PRO A 117 -14.44 3.14 -9.63
C PRO A 117 -14.20 1.84 -10.41
N LEU A 118 -14.78 0.72 -9.94
CA LEU A 118 -14.90 -0.50 -10.75
C LEU A 118 -15.41 -0.06 -12.14
N GLN A 119 -14.55 -0.14 -13.15
CA GLN A 119 -15.02 -0.01 -14.52
C GLN A 119 -15.90 -1.24 -14.74
N THR A 120 -17.22 -1.03 -14.64
CA THR A 120 -18.19 -1.99 -15.11
C THR A 120 -17.86 -2.22 -16.57
N THR A 121 -17.19 -3.32 -16.89
CA THR A 121 -17.02 -3.78 -18.26
C THR A 121 -18.42 -4.12 -18.76
N GLY A 122 -19.09 -3.11 -19.31
CA GLY A 122 -20.29 -3.29 -20.09
C GLY A 122 -19.88 -4.04 -21.34
N SER A 123 -20.08 -5.36 -21.34
CA SER A 123 -20.15 -6.13 -22.57
C SER A 123 -21.60 -6.06 -23.04
N ALA A 124 -21.77 -5.31 -24.13
CA ALA A 124 -22.94 -5.32 -24.99
C ALA A 124 -23.14 -6.68 -25.69
#